data_AF-A0A1I3NN83-F1
#
_entry.id   AF-A0A1I3NN83-F1
#
_cell.length_a   1.000
_cell.length_b   1.000
_cell.length_c   1.000
_cell.angle_alpha   90.00
_cell.angle_beta   90.00
_cell.angle_gamma   90.00
#
_symmetry.space_group_name_H-M   'P 1'
#
loop_
_entity.id
_entity.type
_entity.pdbx_description
1 polymer ?
#
loop_
_entity_poly.entity_id
_entity_poly.type
_entity_poly.pdbx_seq_one_letter_code
_entity_poly.pdbx_strand_id
1 'polypeptide(L)'
;MIKLFALVLALAMLSQSLSALWVTAGFYANRDFIAKNQCESRFVLNSSCKGQCVLMKKLKEQQEKEQQQPDLKLKEIVLFSQVTESFGIGEYTGFERTVRYHPQPEPHYLFRMEHAIFHPPIS
;
A
#
# COMPACT_ATOMS: atom_id res chain seq x y z
N MET A 1 29.11 -9.70 -13.36
CA MET A 1 27.78 -10.34 -13.43
C MET A 1 26.83 -9.84 -12.34
N ILE A 2 27.19 -9.92 -11.05
CA ILE A 2 26.32 -9.46 -9.93
C ILE A 2 25.87 -7.99 -10.05
N LYS A 3 26.75 -7.08 -10.48
CA LYS A 3 26.41 -5.65 -10.67
C LYS A 3 25.31 -5.44 -11.72
N LEU A 4 25.33 -6.23 -12.80
CA LEU A 4 24.36 -6.14 -13.89
C LEU A 4 23.01 -6.72 -13.45
N PHE A 5 23.05 -7.82 -12.68
CA PHE A 5 21.87 -8.41 -12.06
C PHE A 5 21.19 -7.47 -11.06
N ALA A 6 21.97 -6.81 -10.19
CA ALA A 6 21.45 -5.82 -9.26
C ALA A 6 20.82 -4.62 -9.97
N LEU A 7 21.43 -4.16 -11.06
CA LEU A 7 20.90 -3.05 -11.86
C LEU A 7 19.58 -3.40 -12.54
N VAL A 8 19.46 -4.62 -13.09
CA VAL A 8 18.21 -5.14 -13.67
C VAL A 8 17.11 -5.25 -12.61
N LEU A 9 17.42 -5.76 -11.42
CA LEU A 9 16.46 -5.83 -10.30
C LEU A 9 15.97 -4.44 -9.88
N ALA A 10 16.87 -3.47 -9.75
CA ALA A 10 16.50 -2.09 -9.42
C ALA A 10 15.56 -1.48 -10.46
N LEU A 11 15.85 -1.65 -11.75
CA LEU A 11 14.96 -1.22 -12.85
C LEU A 11 13.60 -1.93 -12.83
N ALA A 12 13.58 -3.23 -12.54
CA ALA A 12 12.34 -3.99 -12.43
C ALA A 12 11.44 -3.47 -11.31
N MET A 13 12.01 -3.08 -10.17
CA MET A 13 11.23 -2.47 -9.08
C MET A 13 10.68 -1.09 -9.47
N LEU A 14 11.50 -0.25 -10.11
CA LEU A 14 11.07 1.07 -10.58
C LEU A 14 9.96 0.99 -11.65
N SER A 15 9.96 -0.06 -12.46
CA SER A 15 8.96 -0.27 -13.52
C SER A 15 7.54 -0.42 -12.97
N GLN A 16 7.39 -0.93 -11.73
CA GLN A 16 6.08 -1.11 -11.09
C GLN A 16 5.40 0.25 -10.84
N SER A 17 6.18 1.25 -10.44
CA SER A 17 5.70 2.61 -10.18
C SER A 17 5.42 3.43 -11.45
N LEU A 18 5.90 2.98 -12.61
CA LEU A 18 5.81 3.72 -13.88
C LEU A 18 4.61 3.30 -14.75
N SER A 19 3.75 2.41 -14.25
CA SER A 19 2.64 1.82 -15.00
C SER A 19 1.68 2.88 -15.57
N ALA A 20 1.36 3.93 -14.80
CA ALA A 20 0.51 5.04 -15.23
C ALA A 20 1.16 5.91 -16.33
N LEU A 21 2.48 6.10 -16.28
CA LEU A 21 3.20 6.82 -17.34
C LEU A 21 3.19 6.04 -18.65
N TRP A 22 3.30 4.71 -18.59
CA TRP A 22 3.24 3.90 -19.81
C TRP A 22 1.87 3.98 -20.48
N VAL A 23 0.78 3.99 -19.68
CA VAL A 23 -0.59 4.13 -20.19
C VAL A 23 -0.84 5.50 -20.79
N THR A 24 -0.38 6.57 -20.14
CA THR A 24 -0.51 7.93 -20.68
C THR A 24 0.35 8.12 -21.94
N ALA A 25 1.60 7.64 -21.95
CA ALA A 25 2.47 7.70 -23.13
C ALA A 25 1.86 6.95 -24.34
N GLY A 26 1.36 5.73 -24.12
CA GLY A 26 0.68 4.96 -25.17
C GLY A 26 -0.60 5.63 -25.69
N PHE A 27 -1.33 6.36 -24.83
CA PHE A 27 -2.47 7.16 -25.25
C PHE A 27 -2.06 8.31 -26.16
N TYR A 28 -1.04 9.09 -25.79
CA TYR A 28 -0.59 10.22 -26.59
C TYR A 28 0.03 9.79 -27.92
N ALA A 29 0.77 8.68 -27.95
CA ALA A 29 1.36 8.13 -29.17
C ALA A 29 0.30 7.75 -30.23
N ASN A 30 -0.88 7.29 -29.80
CA ASN A 30 -1.94 6.79 -30.69
C ASN A 30 -3.28 7.53 -30.51
N ARG A 31 -3.23 8.80 -30.09
CA ARG A 31 -4.42 9.55 -29.66
C ARG A 31 -5.49 9.64 -30.75
N ASP A 32 -5.10 9.87 -31.99
CA ASP A 32 -6.03 10.02 -33.11
C ASP A 32 -6.78 8.71 -33.42
N PHE A 33 -6.07 7.58 -33.35
CA PHE A 33 -6.67 6.26 -33.52
C PHE A 33 -7.69 5.98 -32.42
N ILE A 34 -7.34 6.31 -31.17
CA ILE A 34 -8.23 6.12 -30.01
C ILE A 34 -9.47 7.02 -30.14
N ALA A 35 -9.29 8.28 -30.53
CA ALA A 35 -10.38 9.23 -30.73
C ALA A 35 -11.37 8.77 -31.83
N LYS A 36 -10.87 8.18 -32.92
CA LYS A 36 -11.69 7.71 -34.02
C LYS A 36 -12.39 6.38 -33.74
N ASN A 37 -11.71 5.43 -33.09
CA ASN A 37 -12.17 4.05 -33.02
C ASN A 37 -12.70 3.61 -31.65
N GLN A 38 -12.22 4.19 -30.55
CA GLN A 38 -12.52 3.72 -29.19
C GLN A 38 -13.27 4.76 -28.34
N CYS A 39 -13.28 6.03 -28.75
CA CYS A 39 -13.97 7.09 -28.02
C CYS A 39 -15.49 6.94 -28.11
N GLU A 40 -16.17 6.97 -26.96
CA GLU A 40 -17.63 6.85 -26.86
C GLU A 40 -18.33 8.09 -27.46
N SER A 41 -17.78 9.29 -27.26
CA SER A 41 -18.31 10.55 -27.81
C SER A 41 -17.87 10.83 -29.26
N ARG A 42 -17.36 9.84 -30.00
CA ARG A 42 -16.84 10.03 -31.38
C ARG A 42 -17.88 10.54 -32.38
N PHE A 43 -19.16 10.28 -32.14
CA PHE A 43 -20.28 10.71 -32.99
C PHE A 43 -20.88 12.05 -32.56
N VAL A 44 -20.41 12.62 -31.44
CA VAL A 44 -20.88 13.92 -30.96
C VAL A 44 -20.12 15.03 -31.69
N LEU A 45 -20.86 15.84 -32.45
CA LEU A 45 -20.33 17.00 -33.16
C LEU A 45 -19.71 17.98 -32.15
N ASN A 46 -18.51 18.50 -32.44
CA ASN A 46 -17.76 19.41 -31.56
C ASN A 46 -17.42 18.88 -30.15
N SER A 47 -17.26 17.55 -29.99
CA SER A 47 -16.84 17.00 -28.70
C SER A 47 -15.41 17.38 -28.31
N SER A 48 -15.21 17.81 -27.05
CA SER A 48 -13.89 18.11 -26.49
C SER A 48 -13.12 16.86 -26.04
N CYS A 49 -13.79 15.71 -25.96
CA CYS A 49 -13.25 14.47 -25.38
C CYS A 49 -11.97 13.97 -26.07
N LYS A 50 -11.94 13.90 -27.41
CA LYS A 50 -10.73 13.50 -28.18
C LYS A 50 -10.04 12.23 -27.61
N GLY A 51 -10.83 11.24 -27.19
CA GLY A 51 -10.35 9.97 -26.60
C GLY A 51 -10.07 9.98 -25.10
N GLN A 52 -10.23 11.09 -24.38
CA GLN A 52 -9.97 11.19 -22.93
C GLN A 52 -10.79 10.21 -22.08
N CYS A 53 -12.01 9.86 -22.51
CA CYS A 53 -12.83 8.84 -21.84
C CYS A 53 -12.09 7.50 -21.72
N VAL A 54 -11.37 7.08 -22.77
CA VAL A 54 -10.61 5.82 -22.80
C VAL A 54 -9.41 5.89 -21.85
N LEU A 55 -8.72 7.03 -21.80
CA LEU A 55 -7.61 7.24 -20.89
C LEU A 55 -8.06 7.17 -19.43
N MET A 56 -9.14 7.87 -19.09
CA MET A 56 -9.73 7.86 -17.75
C MET A 56 -10.13 6.46 -17.32
N LYS A 57 -10.77 5.70 -18.23
CA LYS A 57 -11.19 4.32 -17.94
C LYS A 57 -10.00 3.42 -17.62
N LYS A 58 -8.94 3.47 -18.42
CA LYS A 58 -7.71 2.67 -18.19
C LYS A 58 -7.00 3.04 -16.88
N LEU A 59 -6.90 4.33 -16.57
CA LEU A 59 -6.31 4.79 -15.31
C LEU A 59 -7.13 4.32 -14.11
N LYS A 60 -8.47 4.37 -14.21
CA LYS A 60 -9.36 3.89 -13.15
C LYS A 60 -9.23 2.37 -12.93
N GLU A 61 -9.18 1.60 -14.01
CA GLU A 61 -8.95 0.14 -13.93
C GLU A 61 -7.60 -0.21 -13.27
N GLN A 62 -6.55 0.60 -13.48
CA GLN A 62 -5.27 0.42 -12.78
C GLN A 62 -5.40 0.75 -11.29
N GLN A 63 -6.03 1.87 -10.96
CA GLN A 63 -6.21 2.30 -9.56
C GLN A 63 -7.02 1.27 -8.76
N GLU A 64 -8.09 0.71 -9.34
CA GLU A 64 -8.88 -0.33 -8.70
C GLU A 64 -8.08 -1.61 -8.43
N LYS A 65 -7.17 -2.00 -9.35
CA LYS A 65 -6.26 -3.14 -9.15
C LYS A 65 -5.23 -2.90 -8.06
N GLU A 66 -4.71 -1.67 -7.96
CA GLU A 66 -3.81 -1.28 -6.87
C GLU A 66 -4.55 -1.29 -5.53
N GLN A 67 -5.81 -0.84 -5.50
CA GLN A 67 -6.63 -0.81 -4.29
C GLN A 67 -7.10 -2.20 -3.83
N GLN A 68 -7.14 -3.18 -4.74
CA GLN A 68 -7.40 -4.59 -4.42
C GLN A 68 -6.18 -5.33 -3.87
N GLN A 69 -4.97 -4.74 -3.89
CA GLN A 69 -3.89 -5.30 -3.09
C GLN A 69 -4.30 -5.27 -1.62
N PRO A 70 -3.99 -6.34 -0.85
CA PRO A 70 -4.29 -6.35 0.57
C PRO A 70 -3.63 -5.12 1.18
N ASP A 71 -4.48 -4.18 1.60
CA ASP A 71 -4.10 -3.04 2.40
C ASP A 71 -3.15 -3.59 3.46
N LEU A 72 -1.90 -3.09 3.50
CA LEU A 72 -0.99 -3.37 4.60
C LEU A 72 -1.53 -2.66 5.85
N LYS A 73 -2.79 -2.91 6.21
CA LYS A 73 -3.31 -2.73 7.55
C LYS A 73 -2.34 -3.50 8.41
N LEU A 74 -1.58 -2.72 9.17
CA LEU A 74 -0.60 -3.13 10.16
C LEU A 74 -1.11 -4.41 10.83
N LYS A 75 -0.68 -5.57 10.31
CA LYS A 75 -1.13 -6.85 10.82
C LYS A 75 -0.32 -7.00 12.07
N GLU A 76 -0.92 -6.69 13.23
CA GLU A 76 -0.27 -6.85 14.52
C GLU A 76 0.36 -8.26 14.56
N ILE A 77 1.69 -8.28 14.51
CA ILE A 77 2.44 -9.53 14.59
C ILE A 77 2.39 -9.91 16.05
N VAL A 78 1.41 -10.72 16.43
CA VAL A 78 1.39 -11.32 17.77
C VAL A 78 2.55 -12.32 17.82
N LEU A 79 3.64 -11.89 18.46
CA LEU A 79 4.83 -12.70 18.62
C LEU A 79 4.59 -13.75 19.71
N PHE A 80 4.13 -14.94 19.32
CA PHE A 80 4.05 -16.08 20.24
C PHE A 80 5.45 -16.65 20.49
N SER A 81 6.10 -16.18 21.55
CA SER A 81 7.29 -16.81 22.12
C SER A 81 6.88 -18.05 22.90
N GLN A 82 7.16 -19.23 22.37
CA GLN A 82 6.96 -20.50 23.07
C GLN A 82 8.28 -20.85 23.76
N VAL A 83 8.28 -20.88 25.10
CA VAL A 83 9.42 -21.43 25.85
C VAL A 83 9.46 -22.93 25.57
N THR A 84 10.51 -23.38 24.87
CA THR A 84 10.79 -24.80 24.74
C THR A 84 11.27 -25.32 26.10
N GLU A 85 10.34 -25.79 26.92
CA GLU A 85 10.67 -26.53 28.14
C GLU A 85 11.33 -27.85 27.70
N SER A 86 12.66 -27.93 27.77
CA SER A 86 13.37 -29.21 27.66
C SER A 86 13.11 -30.00 28.94
N PHE A 87 12.28 -31.03 28.85
CA PHE A 87 11.99 -31.92 29.98
C PHE A 87 13.21 -32.81 30.25
N GLY A 88 14.08 -32.37 31.15
CA GLY A 88 15.09 -33.21 31.77
C GLY A 88 14.49 -33.87 33.00
N ILE A 89 14.47 -35.20 33.03
CA ILE A 89 14.07 -35.96 34.22
C ILE A 89 15.21 -35.82 35.24
N GLY A 90 15.10 -34.85 36.14
CA GLY A 90 16.03 -34.61 37.24
C GLY A 90 15.26 -34.05 38.44
N GLU A 91 15.54 -34.58 39.62
CA GLU A 91 14.78 -34.39 40.87
C GLU A 91 14.39 -32.94 41.17
N TYR A 92 13.13 -32.79 41.58
CA TYR A 92 12.52 -31.53 41.96
C TYR A 92 13.20 -30.90 43.18
N THR A 93 13.86 -29.77 42.99
CA THR A 93 13.95 -28.73 44.02
C THR A 93 13.35 -27.45 43.45
N GLY A 94 12.33 -26.92 44.13
CA GLY A 94 11.48 -25.83 43.65
C GLY A 94 12.26 -24.68 43.04
N PHE A 95 11.98 -24.39 41.77
CA PHE A 95 12.51 -23.24 41.07
C PHE A 95 11.53 -22.07 41.22
N GLU A 96 11.79 -21.15 42.14
CA GLU A 96 11.16 -19.82 42.11
C GLU A 96 11.65 -19.08 40.86
N ARG A 97 10.90 -19.21 39.76
CA ARG A 97 11.12 -18.46 38.53
C ARG A 97 10.75 -17.00 38.80
N THR A 98 11.69 -16.19 39.28
CA THR A 98 11.55 -14.73 39.24
C THR A 98 11.60 -14.31 37.77
N VAL A 99 10.44 -14.12 37.16
CA VAL A 99 10.33 -13.51 35.84
C VAL A 99 10.79 -12.06 36.01
N ARG A 100 12.04 -11.78 35.67
CA ARG A 100 12.54 -10.42 35.51
C ARG A 100 11.90 -9.87 34.24
N TYR A 101 10.74 -9.22 34.38
CA TYR A 101 10.24 -8.33 33.33
C TYR A 101 11.29 -7.26 33.12
N HIS A 102 11.93 -7.23 31.95
CA HIS A 102 12.62 -6.03 31.52
C HIS A 102 11.51 -4.98 31.35
N PRO A 103 11.55 -3.82 32.04
CA PRO A 103 10.56 -2.79 31.80
C PRO A 103 10.69 -2.41 30.32
N GLN A 104 9.67 -2.80 29.55
CA GLN A 104 9.46 -2.26 28.22
C GLN A 104 9.50 -0.74 28.39
N PRO A 105 10.33 0.01 27.63
CA PRO A 105 10.30 1.46 27.74
C PRO A 105 8.84 1.87 27.56
N GLU A 106 8.27 2.54 28.58
CA GLU A 106 6.92 3.07 28.49
C GLU A 106 6.83 3.80 27.16
N PRO A 107 5.89 3.45 26.29
CA PRO A 107 5.71 4.28 25.14
C PRO A 107 5.18 5.61 25.67
N HIS A 108 6.00 6.64 25.62
CA HIS A 108 5.60 8.02 25.89
C HIS A 108 4.66 8.49 24.77
N TYR A 109 3.46 7.91 24.70
CA TYR A 109 2.35 8.44 23.94
C TYR A 109 1.70 9.51 24.81
N LEU A 110 2.06 10.78 24.59
CA LEU A 110 1.27 11.88 25.11
C LEU A 110 -0.01 11.99 24.28
N PHE A 111 -1.03 11.21 24.65
CA PHE A 111 -2.40 11.49 24.23
C PHE A 111 -2.87 12.74 24.98
N ARG A 112 -2.51 13.92 24.47
CA ARG A 112 -3.14 15.17 24.88
C ARG A 112 -4.46 15.27 24.13
N MET A 113 -5.53 14.80 24.77
CA MET A 113 -6.87 15.08 24.28
C MET A 113 -7.18 16.57 24.51
N GLU A 114 -6.93 17.42 23.50
CA GLU A 114 -7.46 18.77 23.47
C GLU A 114 -8.95 18.72 23.13
N HIS A 115 -9.75 18.28 24.10
CA HIS A 115 -11.20 18.46 24.02
C HIS A 115 -11.51 19.95 24.09
N ALA A 116 -12.16 20.46 23.04
CA ALA A 116 -12.87 21.75 22.93
C ALA A 116 -12.19 22.83 22.09
N ILE A 117 -12.12 22.66 20.77
CA ILE A 117 -12.12 23.79 19.83
C ILE A 117 -12.92 23.44 18.57
N PHE A 118 -14.16 22.98 18.67
CA PHE A 118 -15.12 23.15 17.56
C PHE A 118 -16.54 22.94 18.08
N HIS A 119 -17.25 24.05 18.30
CA HIS A 119 -18.70 24.04 18.43
C HIS A 119 -19.27 24.57 17.10
N PRO A 120 -20.15 23.84 16.42
CA PRO A 120 -20.83 24.38 15.23
C PRO A 120 -21.78 25.54 15.62
N PRO A 121 -22.05 26.48 14.70
CA PRO A 121 -22.95 27.60 14.97
C PRO A 121 -24.38 27.09 15.20
N ILE A 122 -25.01 27.59 16.27
CA ILE A 122 -26.41 27.32 16.59
C ILE A 122 -27.24 28.34 15.80
N SER A 123 -28.11 27.83 14.93
CA SER A 123 -29.19 28.59 14.28
C SER A 123 -30.29 28.95 15.26
#